data_AF-A0A4S5EQH7-F1
#
_entry.id   AF-A0A4S5EQH7-F1
#
_cell.length_a   1.000
_cell.length_b   1.000
_cell.length_c   1.000
_cell.angle_alpha   90.00
_cell.angle_beta   90.00
_cell.angle_gamma   90.00
#
_symmetry.space_group_name_H-M   'P 1'
#
loop_
_entity.id
_entity.type
_entity.pdbx_description
1 polymer ?
#
loop_
_entity_poly.entity_id
_entity_poly.type
_entity_poly.pdbx_seq_one_letter_code
_entity_poly.pdbx_strand_id
1 'polypeptide(L)' 'DPWSQAVLLVAGNKAGDWSRWYKTAIPAAEIAYDGWLAFERKRREGS' A
#
# COMPACT_ATOMS: atom_id res chain seq x y z
N ASP A 1 13.38 0.70 18.39
CA ASP A 1 12.77 -0.29 17.49
C ASP A 1 12.31 0.45 16.24
N PRO A 2 12.73 0.06 15.04
CA PRO A 2 11.89 0.41 13.91
C PRO A 2 11.75 -0.77 12.96
N TRP A 3 10.66 -1.51 13.13
CA TRP A 3 10.03 -2.23 12.02
C TRP A 3 9.62 -1.23 10.92
N SER A 4 10.51 -0.99 9.96
CA SER A 4 10.16 -0.31 8.71
C SER A 4 9.68 -1.35 7.71
N GLN A 5 8.36 -1.48 7.54
CA GLN A 5 7.79 -2.28 6.46
C GLN A 5 7.60 -1.38 5.24
N ALA A 6 8.28 -1.70 4.15
CA ALA A 6 8.03 -1.09 2.84
C ALA A 6 7.00 -1.94 2.09
N VAL A 7 5.88 -1.34 1.71
CA VAL A 7 4.82 -1.99 0.91
C VAL A 7 5.03 -1.59 -0.54
N LEU A 8 5.48 -2.55 -1.37
CA LEU A 8 5.63 -2.34 -2.81
C LEU A 8 4.37 -2.82 -3.53
N LEU A 9 3.66 -1.89 -4.18
CA LEU A 9 2.43 -2.20 -4.92
C LEU A 9 2.69 -2.09 -6.41
N VAL A 10 2.57 -3.21 -7.10
CA VAL A 10 2.85 -3.34 -8.53
C VAL A 10 1.55 -3.67 -9.26
N ALA A 11 0.91 -2.65 -9.82
CA ALA A 11 -0.23 -2.85 -10.72
C ALA A 11 0.27 -2.99 -12.17
N GLY A 12 0.55 -4.21 -12.64
CA GLY A 12 0.66 -4.54 -14.07
C GLY A 12 1.64 -3.72 -14.93
N ASN A 13 1.46 -3.82 -16.26
CA ASN A 13 2.30 -3.19 -17.29
C ASN A 13 2.19 -1.65 -17.24
N LYS A 14 3.32 -0.99 -16.94
CA LYS A 14 3.48 0.49 -16.89
C LYS A 14 3.87 1.12 -18.23
N ALA A 15 4.20 0.32 -19.24
CA ALA A 15 4.76 0.83 -20.49
C ALA A 15 3.70 1.57 -21.31
N GLY A 16 3.94 2.86 -21.56
CA GLY A 16 3.16 3.69 -22.48
C GLY A 16 2.05 4.56 -21.85
N ASP A 17 1.66 4.32 -20.59
CA ASP A 17 0.58 5.08 -19.93
C ASP A 17 0.83 5.34 -18.44
N TRP A 18 2.00 5.93 -18.15
CA TRP A 18 2.40 6.29 -16.80
C TRP A 18 1.39 7.21 -16.08
N SER A 19 0.83 8.18 -16.80
CA SER A 19 -0.09 9.16 -16.22
C SER A 19 -1.40 8.53 -15.75
N ARG A 20 -1.97 7.60 -16.54
CA ARG A 20 -3.16 6.85 -16.10
C ARG A 20 -2.83 5.84 -15.03
N TRP A 21 -1.67 5.20 -15.13
CA TRP A 21 -1.18 4.25 -14.14
C TRP A 21 -1.06 4.90 -12.75
N TYR A 22 -0.46 6.09 -12.63
CA TYR A 22 -0.38 6.80 -11.34
C TYR A 22 -1.76 7.09 -10.75
N LYS A 23 -2.72 7.53 -11.58
CA LYS A 23 -4.08 7.86 -11.12
C LYS A 23 -4.83 6.66 -10.55
N THR A 24 -4.49 5.43 -10.93
CA THR A 24 -5.16 4.23 -10.44
C THR A 24 -4.35 3.48 -9.39
N ALA A 25 -3.03 3.40 -9.57
CA ALA A 25 -2.15 2.65 -8.69
C ALA A 25 -1.92 3.34 -7.34
N ILE A 26 -1.89 4.67 -7.28
CA ILE A 26 -1.70 5.40 -6.03
C ILE A 26 -2.91 5.26 -5.10
N PRO A 27 -4.17 5.51 -5.52
CA PRO A 27 -5.32 5.32 -4.63
C PRO A 27 -5.49 3.86 -4.18
N ALA A 28 -5.21 2.89 -5.07
CA ALA A 28 -5.23 1.48 -4.69
C ALA A 28 -4.18 1.16 -3.61
N ALA A 29 -3.04 1.87 -3.65
CA ALA A 29 -2.00 1.73 -2.65
C ALA A 29 -2.36 2.30 -1.30
N GLU A 30 -2.97 3.47 -1.27
CA GLU A 30 -3.46 4.11 -0.05
C GLU A 30 -4.47 3.21 0.66
N ILE A 31 -5.45 2.65 -0.07
CA ILE A 31 -6.44 1.72 0.49
C ILE A 31 -5.79 0.47 1.10
N ALA A 32 -4.83 -0.13 0.39
CA ALA A 32 -4.13 -1.31 0.88
C ALA A 32 -3.31 -1.00 2.15
N TYR A 33 -2.66 0.16 2.19
CA TYR A 33 -1.88 0.61 3.32
C TYR A 33 -2.76 0.92 4.55
N ASP A 34 -3.91 1.57 4.38
CA ASP A 34 -4.86 1.81 5.46
C ASP A 34 -5.39 0.50 6.07
N GLY A 35 -5.67 -0.50 5.21
CA GLY A 35 -6.04 -1.84 5.65
C GLY A 35 -4.94 -2.51 6.49
N TRP A 36 -3.67 -2.40 6.05
CA TRP A 36 -2.54 -2.91 6.80
C TRP A 36 -2.37 -2.19 8.16
N LEU A 37 -2.49 -0.86 8.21
CA LEU A 37 -2.43 -0.10 9.45
C LEU A 37 -3.53 -0.50 10.45
N ALA A 38 -4.75 -0.75 9.95
CA ALA A 38 -5.85 -1.21 10.79
C ALA A 38 -5.58 -2.61 11.36
N PHE A 39 -5.03 -3.52 10.55
CA PHE A 39 -4.62 -4.84 11.01
C PHE A 39 -3.49 -4.77 12.04
N GLU A 40 -2.45 -3.99 11.76
CA GLU A 40 -1.29 -3.84 12.63
C GLU A 40 -1.66 -3.23 13.99
N ARG A 41 -2.57 -2.25 14.01
CA ARG A 41 -3.11 -1.68 15.26
C ARG A 41 -3.79 -2.75 16.11
N LYS A 42 -4.69 -3.54 15.53
CA LYS A 42 -5.37 -4.64 16.22
C LYS A 42 -4.38 -5.69 16.77
N ARG A 43 -3.34 -6.00 16.00
CA ARG A 43 -2.29 -6.95 16.42
C ARG A 43 -1.55 -6.46 17.67
N ARG A 44 -1.28 -5.15 17.76
CA ARG A 44 -0.58 -4.54 18.91
C ARG A 44 -1.45 -4.40 20.15
N GLU A 45 -2.74 -4.15 19.98
CA GLU A 45 -3.70 -4.04 21.10
C GLU A 45 -4.04 -5.41 21.74
N GLY A 46 -3.85 -6.50 20.99
CA GLY A 46 -4.05 -7.87 21.47
C GLY A 46 -2.80 -8.58 22.03
N SER A 47 -1.68 -7.86 22.21
CA SER A 47 -0.43 -8.38 22.83
C SER A 47 -0.18 -7.75 24.19
#